data_AF-A0A1Z7YYC0-F1
#
_entry.id   AF-A0A1Z7YYC0-F1
#
_cell.length_a   1.000
_cell.length_b   1.000
_cell.length_c   1.000
_cell.angle_alpha   90.00
_cell.angle_beta   90.00
_cell.angle_gamma   90.00
#
_symmetry.space_group_name_H-M   'P 1'
#
loop_
_entity.id
_entity.type
_entity.pdbx_description
1 polymer ?
#
loop_
_entity_poly.entity_id
_entity_poly.type
_entity_poly.pdbx_seq_one_letter_code
_entity_poly.pdbx_strand_id
1 'polypeptide(L)'
;MQTFIYIATTQGPVRVQAITEEDPDIKSVVCLDGMAEPLAISDRYHDFVKKGTGLIHREFGHGSYRVDVDKPIDQGDSWQLGLYCAHVLHQKKQLCNVLPQEGDCIFFVTGAVKSNGEIAFVDRIKDKFQVASSQLQQWVDQDCDVIYLLAANQMDVPNVDELLADGIDTEKVNVRLVQNISDVRQCLSKGQGTVEGRHRVTAAKRSLMFTSIVLLLFLVVAVVGWKKNENVLNKNDVDELVDLGNRIFDQSVSTEYTLKTQALSQRGDVSEEQRFASQRLLILSSRVSGHPGKCEDVPEQRLELVDDRWFQSVSLKNLCALHWRSDSAKTLLALSLDRLGMIQIIKTGSGWKIPLPLEQGNDRVYAVIAVYDSSGWKLANKLDRQLLRWEFEEVAVSLDDVTLWLENQPFDTSIYGHVLRR
;
A
#
# COMPACT_ATOMS: atom_id res chain seq x y z
N MET A 1 26.35 -25.04 -8.52
CA MET A 1 25.72 -24.03 -7.66
C MET A 1 26.02 -22.65 -8.19
N GLN A 2 25.08 -22.14 -8.99
CA GLN A 2 24.98 -20.76 -9.43
C GLN A 2 24.00 -20.00 -8.53
N THR A 3 24.01 -18.68 -8.63
CA THR A 3 23.13 -17.82 -7.84
C THR A 3 22.25 -17.00 -8.79
N PHE A 4 20.93 -17.11 -8.60
CA PHE A 4 19.94 -16.42 -9.41
C PHE A 4 19.23 -15.34 -8.61
N ILE A 5 18.93 -14.22 -9.27
CA ILE A 5 18.12 -13.15 -8.68
C ILE A 5 16.75 -13.14 -9.38
N TYR A 6 15.72 -13.40 -8.59
CA TYR A 6 14.33 -13.24 -8.99
C TYR A 6 13.69 -12.12 -8.19
N ILE A 7 13.16 -11.13 -8.89
CA ILE A 7 12.42 -10.00 -8.32
C ILE A 7 10.98 -10.45 -8.10
N ALA A 8 10.48 -10.31 -6.88
CA ALA A 8 9.10 -10.62 -6.56
C ALA A 8 8.18 -9.48 -7.03
N THR A 9 7.28 -9.77 -7.96
CA THR A 9 6.27 -8.84 -8.45
C THR A 9 4.86 -9.42 -8.27
N THR A 10 3.85 -8.57 -8.36
CA THR A 10 2.45 -8.99 -8.29
C THR A 10 1.95 -9.70 -9.56
N GLN A 11 2.77 -9.75 -10.61
CA GLN A 11 2.53 -10.56 -11.82
C GLN A 11 3.42 -11.82 -11.86
N GLY A 12 4.19 -12.07 -10.79
CA GLY A 12 5.05 -13.25 -10.63
C GLY A 12 6.54 -12.92 -10.53
N PRO A 13 7.38 -13.95 -10.31
CA PRO A 13 8.82 -13.80 -10.24
C PRO A 13 9.39 -13.37 -11.59
N VAL A 14 10.25 -12.33 -11.58
CA VAL A 14 10.98 -11.81 -12.74
C VAL A 14 12.47 -12.06 -12.55
N ARG A 15 13.09 -12.81 -13.47
CA ARG A 15 14.51 -13.12 -13.44
C ARG A 15 15.33 -11.97 -14.02
N VAL A 16 16.40 -11.58 -13.33
CA VAL A 16 17.43 -10.74 -13.93
C VAL A 16 18.39 -11.63 -14.72
N GLN A 17 18.45 -11.43 -16.04
CA GLN A 17 19.17 -12.30 -16.96
C GLN A 17 20.62 -11.84 -17.16
N ALA A 18 20.79 -10.55 -17.47
CA ALA A 18 22.08 -9.97 -17.79
C ALA A 18 22.15 -8.50 -17.37
N ILE A 19 23.37 -8.05 -17.12
CA ILE A 19 23.72 -6.65 -16.95
C ILE A 19 24.92 -6.40 -17.86
N THR A 20 24.85 -5.35 -18.66
CA THR A 20 25.91 -4.90 -19.56
C THR A 20 26.25 -3.46 -19.24
N GLU A 21 27.53 -3.17 -19.09
CA GLU A 21 28.05 -1.81 -18.96
C GLU A 21 27.96 -1.12 -20.32
N GLU A 22 27.26 0.01 -20.35
CA GLU A 22 27.09 0.84 -21.55
C GLU A 22 27.99 2.08 -21.46
N ASP A 23 28.03 2.90 -22.50
CA ASP A 23 28.75 4.18 -22.42
C ASP A 23 28.19 5.05 -21.26
N PRO A 24 29.03 5.57 -20.34
CA PRO A 24 28.57 6.38 -19.21
C PRO A 24 27.70 7.58 -19.56
N ASP A 25 27.79 8.07 -20.80
CA ASP A 25 27.04 9.24 -21.28
C ASP A 25 25.68 8.87 -21.90
N ILE A 26 25.35 7.58 -22.04
CA ILE A 26 24.03 7.12 -22.48
C ILE A 26 23.13 6.74 -21.30
N LYS A 27 21.81 6.74 -21.53
CA LYS A 27 20.82 6.43 -20.50
C LYS A 27 20.81 4.93 -20.19
N SER A 28 20.88 4.59 -18.90
CA SER A 28 20.65 3.22 -18.43
C SER A 28 19.22 2.77 -18.75
N VAL A 29 19.05 1.53 -19.17
CA VAL A 29 17.75 0.97 -19.57
C VAL A 29 17.56 -0.44 -19.01
N VAL A 30 16.29 -0.80 -18.78
CA VAL A 30 15.90 -2.18 -18.49
C VAL A 30 15.10 -2.68 -19.69
N CYS A 31 15.48 -3.80 -20.27
CA CYS A 31 14.88 -4.37 -21.48
C CYS A 31 14.29 -5.75 -21.20
N LEU A 32 13.31 -6.14 -22.01
CA LEU A 32 12.68 -7.46 -21.95
C LEU A 32 13.43 -8.44 -22.84
N ASP A 33 14.01 -9.49 -22.26
CA ASP A 33 14.56 -10.66 -22.95
C ASP A 33 15.49 -10.33 -24.13
N GLY A 34 16.40 -9.36 -23.96
CA GLY A 34 17.33 -8.93 -25.01
C GLY A 34 16.73 -8.05 -26.10
N MET A 35 15.44 -7.73 -26.03
CA MET A 35 14.77 -6.86 -27.00
C MET A 35 15.28 -5.41 -26.91
N ALA A 36 15.13 -4.65 -27.98
CA ALA A 36 15.63 -3.27 -28.03
C ALA A 36 14.75 -2.27 -27.25
N GLU A 37 13.48 -2.62 -26.99
CA GLU A 37 12.53 -1.71 -26.36
C GLU A 37 12.73 -1.65 -24.83
N PRO A 38 12.86 -0.44 -24.26
CA PRO A 38 12.98 -0.27 -22.82
C PRO A 38 11.64 -0.47 -22.10
N LEU A 39 11.68 -1.07 -20.92
CA LEU A 39 10.55 -1.22 -20.01
C LEU A 39 10.21 0.10 -19.31
N ALA A 40 8.99 0.21 -18.81
CA ALA A 40 8.45 1.41 -18.15
C ALA A 40 9.30 1.89 -16.96
N ILE A 41 9.99 0.99 -16.25
CA ILE A 41 10.87 1.35 -15.13
C ILE A 41 12.22 1.97 -15.54
N SER A 42 12.56 2.02 -16.83
CA SER A 42 13.89 2.41 -17.31
C SER A 42 14.31 3.80 -16.85
N ASP A 43 13.39 4.77 -16.81
CA ASP A 43 13.68 6.13 -16.37
C ASP A 43 14.06 6.19 -14.89
N ARG A 44 13.32 5.44 -14.06
CA ARG A 44 13.60 5.33 -12.62
C ARG A 44 14.86 4.52 -12.35
N TYR A 45 15.13 3.50 -13.16
CA TYR A 45 16.37 2.75 -13.12
C TYR A 45 17.57 3.62 -13.52
N HIS A 46 17.41 4.48 -14.53
CA HIS A 46 18.42 5.46 -14.87
C HIS A 46 18.74 6.36 -13.69
N ASP A 47 17.76 6.92 -13.00
CA ASP A 47 18.01 7.74 -11.80
C ASP A 47 18.71 6.96 -10.67
N PHE A 48 18.39 5.66 -10.54
CA PHE A 48 19.05 4.77 -9.59
C PHE A 48 20.52 4.52 -9.92
N VAL A 49 20.90 4.61 -11.20
CA VAL A 49 22.26 4.40 -11.71
C VAL A 49 23.05 5.70 -11.90
N LYS A 50 22.38 6.78 -12.24
CA LYS A 50 22.91 8.03 -12.80
C LYS A 50 24.24 8.48 -12.20
N LYS A 51 25.19 8.83 -13.07
CA LYS A 51 26.49 9.38 -12.67
C LYS A 51 26.35 10.54 -11.68
N GLY A 52 27.08 10.45 -10.57
CA GLY A 52 27.16 11.47 -9.52
C GLY A 52 26.07 11.42 -8.44
N THR A 53 24.86 10.92 -8.73
CA THR A 53 23.73 10.92 -7.78
C THR A 53 23.13 9.54 -7.52
N GLY A 54 23.22 8.63 -8.49
CA GLY A 54 22.67 7.29 -8.42
C GLY A 54 23.41 6.40 -7.42
N LEU A 55 22.66 5.53 -6.75
CA LEU A 55 23.20 4.57 -5.81
C LEU A 55 24.18 3.61 -6.50
N ILE A 56 23.82 3.08 -7.68
CA ILE A 56 24.66 2.10 -8.37
C ILE A 56 26.00 2.73 -8.79
N HIS A 57 26.02 3.93 -9.37
CA HIS A 57 27.28 4.60 -9.69
C HIS A 57 28.16 4.84 -8.46
N ARG A 58 27.57 5.21 -7.30
CA ARG A 58 28.35 5.40 -6.07
C ARG A 58 28.97 4.10 -5.56
N GLU A 59 28.25 2.98 -5.67
CA GLU A 59 28.70 1.69 -5.14
C GLU A 59 29.61 0.91 -6.11
N PHE A 60 29.40 1.05 -7.42
CA PHE A 60 30.06 0.23 -8.46
C PHE A 60 30.95 1.04 -9.40
N GLY A 61 30.83 2.37 -9.43
CA GLY A 61 31.72 3.28 -10.17
C GLY A 61 31.34 3.53 -11.64
N HIS A 62 30.34 2.83 -12.18
CA HIS A 62 29.90 2.99 -13.57
C HIS A 62 28.52 3.66 -13.67
N GLY A 63 28.35 4.50 -14.69
CA GLY A 63 27.23 5.46 -14.78
C GLY A 63 26.09 5.06 -15.69
N SER A 64 26.23 3.98 -16.45
CA SER A 64 25.20 3.53 -17.40
C SER A 64 25.19 2.02 -17.59
N TYR A 65 24.01 1.43 -17.57
CA TYR A 65 23.84 -0.01 -17.70
C TYR A 65 22.62 -0.36 -18.53
N ARG A 66 22.75 -1.40 -19.34
CA ARG A 66 21.62 -2.16 -19.88
C ARG A 66 21.37 -3.38 -19.00
N VAL A 67 20.14 -3.58 -18.58
CA VAL A 67 19.71 -4.77 -17.83
C VAL A 67 18.65 -5.52 -18.62
N ASP A 68 18.81 -6.82 -18.79
CA ASP A 68 17.80 -7.67 -19.43
C ASP A 68 17.08 -8.51 -18.37
N VAL A 69 15.75 -8.54 -18.44
CA VAL A 69 14.87 -9.32 -17.55
C VAL A 69 13.95 -10.22 -18.38
N ASP A 70 13.50 -11.35 -17.81
CA ASP A 70 12.68 -12.32 -18.55
C ASP A 70 11.19 -11.95 -18.68
N LYS A 71 10.71 -11.01 -17.87
CA LYS A 71 9.32 -10.56 -17.81
C LYS A 71 9.24 -9.06 -17.55
N PRO A 72 8.17 -8.38 -18.00
CA PRO A 72 8.03 -6.95 -17.80
C PRO A 72 7.88 -6.58 -16.32
N ILE A 73 8.39 -5.41 -15.97
CA ILE A 73 8.18 -4.74 -14.69
C ILE A 73 7.65 -3.35 -15.01
N ASP A 74 6.41 -3.08 -14.62
CA ASP A 74 5.71 -1.87 -15.06
C ASP A 74 5.89 -0.71 -14.08
N GLN A 75 5.74 -0.97 -12.77
CA GLN A 75 5.67 0.09 -11.76
C GLN A 75 6.14 -0.34 -10.36
N GLY A 76 6.23 0.64 -9.46
CA GLY A 76 6.64 0.48 -8.06
C GLY A 76 8.16 0.59 -7.84
N ASP A 77 8.59 0.45 -6.58
CA ASP A 77 9.99 0.49 -6.16
C ASP A 77 10.55 -0.87 -5.72
N SER A 78 9.71 -1.91 -5.68
CA SER A 78 10.10 -3.21 -5.12
C SER A 78 11.16 -3.97 -5.92
N TRP A 79 11.44 -3.51 -7.15
CA TRP A 79 12.50 -4.05 -8.00
C TRP A 79 13.90 -3.56 -7.63
N GLN A 80 14.02 -2.44 -6.90
CA GLN A 80 15.31 -1.79 -6.64
C GLN A 80 16.27 -2.70 -5.87
N LEU A 81 15.78 -3.42 -4.86
CA LEU A 81 16.61 -4.34 -4.09
C LEU A 81 17.11 -5.49 -4.96
N GLY A 82 16.25 -6.06 -5.80
CA GLY A 82 16.64 -7.14 -6.70
C GLY A 82 17.65 -6.69 -7.75
N LEU A 83 17.47 -5.52 -8.37
CA LEU A 83 18.47 -4.99 -9.30
C LEU A 83 19.79 -4.65 -8.58
N TYR A 84 19.75 -4.14 -7.35
CA TYR A 84 20.96 -3.95 -6.56
C TYR A 84 21.69 -5.29 -6.29
N CYS A 85 20.98 -6.35 -5.92
CA CYS A 85 21.56 -7.69 -5.77
C CYS A 85 22.19 -8.20 -7.07
N ALA A 86 21.52 -7.99 -8.21
CA ALA A 86 22.04 -8.38 -9.51
C ALA A 86 23.33 -7.62 -9.86
N HIS A 87 23.43 -6.32 -9.54
CA HIS A 87 24.67 -5.55 -9.68
C HIS A 87 25.81 -6.09 -8.81
N VAL A 88 25.53 -6.49 -7.57
CA VAL A 88 26.52 -7.15 -6.70
C VAL A 88 27.04 -8.44 -7.34
N LEU A 89 26.16 -9.27 -7.92
CA LEU A 89 26.58 -10.49 -8.61
C LEU A 89 27.30 -10.19 -9.93
N HIS A 90 26.88 -9.18 -10.68
CA HIS A 90 27.52 -8.76 -11.92
C HIS A 90 28.96 -8.29 -11.69
N GLN A 91 29.20 -7.44 -10.69
CA GLN A 91 30.55 -7.00 -10.30
C GLN A 91 31.45 -8.19 -9.93
N LYS A 92 30.88 -9.23 -9.31
CA LYS A 92 31.58 -10.49 -8.97
C LYS A 92 31.68 -11.48 -10.13
N LYS A 93 31.14 -11.16 -11.32
CA LYS A 93 31.03 -12.06 -12.48
C LYS A 93 30.29 -13.37 -12.17
N GLN A 94 29.29 -13.29 -11.31
CA GLN A 94 28.48 -14.41 -10.82
C GLN A 94 27.03 -14.37 -11.31
N LEU A 95 26.62 -13.26 -11.95
CA LEU A 95 25.30 -13.19 -12.60
C LEU A 95 25.29 -14.10 -13.83
N CYS A 96 24.27 -14.95 -13.94
CA CYS A 96 24.16 -15.97 -14.98
C CYS A 96 22.83 -15.84 -15.74
N ASN A 97 22.88 -16.10 -17.05
CA ASN A 97 21.72 -16.09 -17.94
C ASN A 97 21.31 -17.52 -18.35
N VAL A 98 21.17 -18.40 -17.37
CA VAL A 98 20.64 -19.76 -17.56
C VAL A 98 19.44 -19.95 -16.64
N LEU A 99 18.67 -21.03 -16.86
CA LEU A 99 17.61 -21.39 -15.91
C LEU A 99 18.22 -22.12 -14.71
N PRO A 100 17.65 -21.94 -13.50
CA PRO A 100 18.08 -22.67 -12.32
C PRO A 100 18.05 -24.19 -12.53
N GLN A 101 19.07 -24.88 -12.00
CA GLN A 101 19.17 -26.34 -12.00
C GLN A 101 19.27 -26.86 -10.57
N GLU A 102 19.26 -28.19 -10.42
CA GLU A 102 19.34 -28.86 -9.13
C GLU A 102 20.57 -28.41 -8.32
N GLY A 103 20.36 -28.08 -7.05
CA GLY A 103 21.42 -27.60 -6.15
C GLY A 103 21.89 -26.17 -6.38
N ASP A 104 21.18 -25.37 -7.18
CA ASP A 104 21.44 -23.94 -7.32
C ASP A 104 20.78 -23.10 -6.22
N CYS A 105 21.24 -21.86 -6.05
CA CYS A 105 20.73 -20.93 -5.05
C CYS A 105 19.89 -19.84 -5.70
N ILE A 106 18.67 -19.65 -5.20
CA ILE A 106 17.70 -18.69 -5.74
C ILE A 106 17.39 -17.65 -4.69
N PHE A 107 17.76 -16.40 -4.97
CA PHE A 107 17.31 -15.26 -4.19
C PHE A 107 15.99 -14.75 -4.77
N PHE A 108 14.92 -14.90 -4.01
CA PHE A 108 13.63 -14.28 -4.28
C PHE A 108 13.53 -12.98 -3.47
N VAL A 109 13.59 -11.84 -4.17
CA VAL A 109 13.94 -10.55 -3.59
C VAL A 109 12.83 -9.52 -3.81
N THR A 110 12.50 -8.75 -2.79
CA THR A 110 11.62 -7.58 -2.92
C THR A 110 11.96 -6.54 -1.88
N GLY A 111 12.04 -5.28 -2.31
CA GLY A 111 12.34 -4.16 -1.43
C GLY A 111 12.70 -2.91 -2.21
N ALA A 112 12.53 -1.76 -1.56
CA ALA A 112 12.97 -0.47 -2.09
C ALA A 112 14.32 -0.10 -1.47
N VAL A 113 15.19 0.57 -2.22
CA VAL A 113 16.52 0.96 -1.75
C VAL A 113 16.62 2.48 -1.75
N LYS A 114 16.77 3.05 -0.56
CA LYS A 114 16.93 4.49 -0.40
C LYS A 114 18.32 4.94 -0.84
N SER A 115 18.46 6.23 -1.13
CA SER A 115 19.73 6.85 -1.55
C SER A 115 20.85 6.75 -0.51
N ASN A 116 20.53 6.56 0.78
CA ASN A 116 21.48 6.32 1.86
C ASN A 116 21.88 4.83 2.00
N GLY A 117 21.32 3.93 1.19
CA GLY A 117 21.58 2.49 1.25
C GLY A 117 20.71 1.74 2.26
N GLU A 118 19.71 2.37 2.88
CA GLU A 118 18.71 1.69 3.71
C GLU A 118 17.73 0.91 2.83
N ILE A 119 17.36 -0.30 3.27
CA ILE A 119 16.35 -1.13 2.61
C ILE A 119 15.00 -0.85 3.25
N ALA A 120 14.07 -0.31 2.47
CA ALA A 120 12.71 -0.03 2.89
C ALA A 120 11.77 -1.20 2.56
N PHE A 121 10.79 -1.42 3.43
CA PHE A 121 9.71 -2.37 3.18
C PHE A 121 8.88 -1.93 1.98
N VAL A 122 8.18 -2.90 1.39
CA VAL A 122 7.28 -2.67 0.26
C VAL A 122 5.98 -3.43 0.47
N ASP A 123 4.93 -2.95 -0.18
CA ASP A 123 3.60 -3.51 -0.01
C ASP A 123 3.40 -4.82 -0.79
N ARG A 124 2.25 -5.46 -0.50
CA ARG A 124 1.71 -6.62 -1.23
C ARG A 124 2.62 -7.84 -1.23
N ILE A 125 3.33 -8.07 -0.13
CA ILE A 125 4.19 -9.27 0.02
C ILE A 125 3.37 -10.55 -0.13
N LYS A 126 2.21 -10.65 0.53
CA LYS A 126 1.35 -11.82 0.42
C LYS A 126 0.96 -12.13 -1.02
N ASP A 127 0.51 -11.13 -1.78
CA ASP A 127 0.17 -11.30 -3.20
C ASP A 127 1.38 -11.77 -4.03
N LYS A 128 2.56 -11.18 -3.82
CA LYS A 128 3.80 -11.55 -4.51
C LYS A 128 4.17 -13.01 -4.26
N PHE A 129 4.01 -13.48 -3.02
CA PHE A 129 4.29 -14.85 -2.63
C PHE A 129 3.24 -15.82 -3.17
N GLN A 130 1.96 -15.46 -3.08
CA GLN A 130 0.87 -16.27 -3.59
C GLN A 130 0.98 -16.48 -5.11
N VAL A 131 1.32 -15.43 -5.87
CA VAL A 131 1.51 -15.54 -7.33
C VAL A 131 2.78 -16.34 -7.66
N ALA A 132 3.80 -16.31 -6.80
CA ALA A 132 5.03 -17.05 -6.99
C ALA A 132 4.99 -18.50 -6.48
N SER A 133 3.96 -18.91 -5.74
CA SER A 133 3.94 -20.16 -4.98
C SER A 133 4.25 -21.40 -5.83
N SER A 134 3.66 -21.51 -7.02
CA SER A 134 3.91 -22.64 -7.93
C SER A 134 5.36 -22.70 -8.41
N GLN A 135 5.98 -21.54 -8.67
CA GLN A 135 7.36 -21.46 -9.12
C GLN A 135 8.34 -21.73 -7.96
N LEU A 136 8.02 -21.20 -6.78
CA LEU A 136 8.77 -21.46 -5.54
C LEU A 136 8.77 -22.94 -5.21
N GLN A 137 7.61 -23.59 -5.26
CA GLN A 137 7.50 -25.02 -5.01
C GLN A 137 8.28 -25.83 -6.05
N GLN A 138 8.21 -25.45 -7.33
CA GLN A 138 9.02 -26.10 -8.36
C GLN A 138 10.52 -26.05 -8.06
N TRP A 139 11.03 -24.91 -7.59
CA TRP A 139 12.45 -24.79 -7.23
C TRP A 139 12.83 -25.63 -6.02
N VAL A 140 11.94 -25.69 -5.02
CA VAL A 140 12.11 -26.53 -3.83
C VAL A 140 12.11 -28.03 -4.20
N ASP A 141 11.22 -28.43 -5.10
CA ASP A 141 11.15 -29.80 -5.65
C ASP A 141 12.40 -30.15 -6.48
N GLN A 142 13.02 -29.15 -7.11
CA GLN A 142 14.30 -29.25 -7.82
C GLN A 142 15.52 -29.17 -6.88
N ASP A 143 15.34 -29.27 -5.56
CA ASP A 143 16.42 -29.17 -4.57
C ASP A 143 17.27 -27.89 -4.68
N CYS A 144 16.66 -26.78 -5.13
CA CYS A 144 17.28 -25.47 -5.09
C CYS A 144 17.20 -24.89 -3.66
N ASP A 145 18.24 -24.16 -3.23
CA ASP A 145 18.20 -23.38 -1.99
C ASP A 145 17.50 -22.05 -2.24
N VAL A 146 16.26 -21.92 -1.76
CA VAL A 146 15.43 -20.74 -1.98
C VAL A 146 15.54 -19.79 -0.78
N ILE A 147 16.09 -18.60 -1.05
CA ILE A 147 16.33 -17.55 -0.05
C ILE A 147 15.40 -16.37 -0.32
N TYR A 148 14.55 -16.05 0.65
CA TYR A 148 13.70 -14.86 0.62
C TYR A 148 14.46 -13.67 1.20
N LEU A 149 14.78 -12.68 0.38
CA LEU A 149 15.49 -11.49 0.82
C LEU A 149 14.54 -10.29 0.92
N LEU A 150 14.28 -9.86 2.16
CA LEU A 150 13.27 -8.84 2.48
C LEU A 150 13.86 -7.75 3.38
N ALA A 151 13.20 -6.58 3.41
CA ALA A 151 13.54 -5.53 4.36
C ALA A 151 13.36 -6.02 5.82
N ALA A 152 14.20 -5.58 6.74
CA ALA A 152 14.14 -6.06 8.12
C ALA A 152 12.90 -5.60 8.90
N ASN A 153 12.32 -4.49 8.50
CA ASN A 153 11.05 -3.98 9.01
C ASN A 153 9.86 -4.39 8.14
N GLN A 154 10.03 -5.39 7.27
CA GLN A 154 8.95 -5.85 6.39
C GLN A 154 7.76 -6.35 7.22
N MET A 155 6.61 -5.75 6.95
CA MET A 155 5.32 -6.19 7.48
C MET A 155 4.71 -7.24 6.52
N ASP A 156 3.78 -8.03 7.03
CA ASP A 156 3.02 -9.01 6.24
C ASP A 156 3.87 -10.08 5.54
N VAL A 157 5.02 -10.43 6.12
CA VAL A 157 5.78 -11.62 5.70
C VAL A 157 4.92 -12.86 5.99
N PRO A 158 4.65 -13.72 4.99
CA PRO A 158 3.88 -14.94 5.21
C PRO A 158 4.51 -15.78 6.31
N ASN A 159 3.70 -16.22 7.26
CA ASN A 159 4.17 -17.14 8.29
C ASN A 159 4.31 -18.57 7.72
N VAL A 160 4.93 -19.46 8.49
CA VAL A 160 5.17 -20.86 8.09
C VAL A 160 3.86 -21.57 7.71
N ASP A 161 2.78 -21.34 8.46
CA ASP A 161 1.49 -21.98 8.20
C ASP A 161 0.83 -21.47 6.91
N GLU A 162 0.98 -20.19 6.59
CA GLU A 162 0.52 -19.56 5.34
C GLU A 162 1.31 -20.09 4.13
N LEU A 163 2.64 -20.22 4.27
CA LEU A 163 3.49 -20.81 3.22
C LEU A 163 3.14 -22.29 2.98
N LEU A 164 2.91 -23.06 4.05
CA LEU A 164 2.46 -24.46 3.94
C LEU A 164 1.08 -24.57 3.30
N ALA A 165 0.15 -23.66 3.63
CA ALA A 165 -1.18 -23.62 3.02
C ALA A 165 -1.12 -23.32 1.51
N ASP A 166 -0.13 -22.54 1.08
CA ASP A 166 0.19 -22.28 -0.32
C ASP A 166 1.00 -23.42 -0.98
N GLY A 167 1.23 -24.52 -0.26
CA GLY A 167 1.90 -25.72 -0.76
C GLY A 167 3.42 -25.65 -0.77
N ILE A 168 4.02 -24.67 -0.08
CA ILE A 168 5.47 -24.45 -0.03
C ILE A 168 6.10 -25.25 1.11
N ASP A 169 7.06 -26.13 0.82
CA ASP A 169 7.84 -26.81 1.87
C ASP A 169 8.79 -25.83 2.58
N THR A 170 8.34 -25.40 3.76
CA THR A 170 9.04 -24.40 4.59
C THR A 170 10.36 -24.89 5.20
N GLU A 171 10.68 -26.18 5.18
CA GLU A 171 11.96 -26.67 5.71
C GLU A 171 13.16 -26.31 4.80
N LYS A 172 12.89 -26.03 3.52
CA LYS A 172 13.90 -25.68 2.51
C LYS A 172 13.93 -24.19 2.14
N VAL A 173 13.17 -23.37 2.86
CA VAL A 173 13.00 -21.94 2.59
C VAL A 173 13.68 -21.10 3.65
N ASN A 174 14.61 -20.25 3.22
CA ASN A 174 15.41 -19.42 4.11
C ASN A 174 15.03 -17.94 4.03
N VAL A 175 14.42 -17.39 5.07
CA VAL A 175 14.13 -15.94 5.13
C VAL A 175 15.34 -15.17 5.66
N ARG A 176 15.80 -14.18 4.88
CA ARG A 176 16.89 -13.27 5.22
C ARG A 176 16.35 -11.84 5.23
N LEU A 177 16.44 -11.23 6.40
CA LEU A 177 16.03 -9.85 6.64
C LEU A 177 17.25 -8.93 6.59
N VAL A 178 17.18 -7.86 5.80
CA VAL A 178 18.27 -6.89 5.59
C VAL A 178 17.82 -5.47 5.91
N GLN A 179 18.66 -4.71 6.59
CA GLN A 179 18.40 -3.30 6.93
C GLN A 179 19.08 -2.36 5.94
N ASN A 180 20.24 -2.73 5.42
CA ASN A 180 21.02 -1.89 4.53
C ASN A 180 21.76 -2.70 3.46
N ILE A 181 22.33 -2.00 2.49
CA ILE A 181 23.08 -2.58 1.36
C ILE A 181 24.34 -3.37 1.77
N SER A 182 24.90 -3.15 2.96
CA SER A 182 26.04 -3.92 3.49
C SER A 182 25.58 -5.31 3.94
N ASP A 183 24.40 -5.41 4.55
CA ASP A 183 23.80 -6.69 4.93
C ASP A 183 23.55 -7.54 3.67
N VAL A 184 23.06 -6.91 2.60
CA VAL A 184 22.84 -7.56 1.29
C VAL A 184 24.14 -8.19 0.77
N ARG A 185 25.26 -7.44 0.80
CA ARG A 185 26.56 -7.97 0.36
C ARG A 185 27.01 -9.15 1.22
N GLN A 186 26.78 -9.09 2.52
CA GLN A 186 27.12 -10.18 3.44
C GLN A 186 26.27 -11.42 3.14
N CYS A 187 24.97 -11.26 2.92
CA CYS A 187 24.05 -12.34 2.57
C CYS A 187 24.46 -13.03 1.25
N LEU A 188 24.70 -12.24 0.19
CA LEU A 188 25.10 -12.77 -1.12
C LEU A 188 26.49 -13.43 -1.11
N SER A 189 27.34 -13.11 -0.13
CA SER A 189 28.67 -13.73 0.00
C SER A 189 28.66 -15.03 0.81
N LYS A 190 27.69 -15.21 1.72
CA LYS A 190 27.58 -16.39 2.59
C LYS A 190 26.82 -17.56 1.97
N GLY A 191 26.03 -17.33 0.92
CA GLY A 191 25.28 -18.38 0.19
C GLY A 191 26.15 -19.39 -0.57
N GLN A 192 27.46 -19.46 -0.32
CA GLN A 192 28.41 -20.35 -1.00
C GLN A 192 29.05 -21.41 -0.09
N GLY A 193 28.65 -21.49 1.18
CA GLY A 193 29.14 -22.51 2.12
C GLY A 193 28.02 -23.42 2.61
N THR A 194 28.15 -24.73 2.36
CA THR A 194 27.37 -25.77 3.02
C THR A 194 27.51 -25.69 4.55
N VAL A 195 26.47 -26.16 5.25
CA VAL A 195 26.40 -26.59 6.68
C VAL A 195 25.73 -25.64 7.68
N GLU A 196 24.63 -26.18 8.24
CA GLU A 196 23.99 -25.97 9.55
C GLU A 196 23.66 -24.55 10.02
N GLY A 197 22.37 -24.21 9.93
CA GLY A 197 21.76 -23.10 10.63
C GLY A 197 20.26 -23.31 10.82
N ARG A 198 19.87 -24.43 11.42
CA ARG A 198 18.48 -24.79 11.73
C ARG A 198 17.93 -23.85 12.81
N HIS A 199 17.43 -22.67 12.42
CA HIS A 199 16.68 -21.81 13.33
C HIS A 199 15.26 -22.35 13.48
N ARG A 200 15.10 -23.29 14.44
CA ARG A 200 13.80 -23.58 15.05
C ARG A 200 13.23 -22.26 15.58
N VAL A 201 12.04 -21.89 15.11
CA VAL A 201 11.21 -20.85 15.74
C VAL A 201 10.73 -21.41 17.07
N THR A 202 11.53 -21.24 18.13
CA THR A 202 11.09 -21.48 19.50
C THR A 202 10.49 -20.20 20.04
N ALA A 203 9.18 -20.23 20.26
CA ALA A 203 8.49 -19.28 21.11
C ALA A 203 9.12 -19.31 22.51
N ALA A 204 9.81 -18.25 22.90
CA ALA A 204 10.36 -18.10 24.25
C ALA A 204 9.80 -16.83 24.91
N LYS A 205 8.78 -17.05 25.73
CA LYS A 205 8.35 -16.19 26.83
C LYS A 205 9.52 -15.91 27.79
N ARG A 206 9.51 -14.69 28.35
CA ARG A 206 10.22 -14.17 29.56
C ARG A 206 11.62 -13.57 29.36
N SER A 207 11.68 -12.24 29.42
CA SER A 207 12.43 -11.51 30.47
C SER A 207 12.11 -10.02 30.39
N LEU A 208 11.03 -9.61 31.06
CA LEU A 208 10.65 -8.21 31.19
C LEU A 208 10.27 -7.99 32.66
N MET A 209 11.29 -7.99 33.52
CA MET A 209 11.11 -7.66 34.94
C MET A 209 12.28 -6.90 35.57
N PHE A 210 13.09 -6.20 34.77
CA PHE A 210 14.15 -5.32 35.32
C PHE A 210 14.25 -3.93 34.69
N THR A 211 13.55 -3.63 33.60
CA THR A 211 13.57 -2.30 32.97
C THR A 211 12.51 -1.32 33.52
N SER A 212 11.46 -1.82 34.18
CA SER A 212 10.33 -0.99 34.63
C SER A 212 10.60 -0.22 35.93
N ILE A 213 11.53 -0.67 36.78
CA ILE A 213 11.84 0.00 38.06
C ILE A 213 12.77 1.21 37.86
N VAL A 214 13.68 1.14 36.88
CA VAL A 214 14.61 2.25 36.56
C VAL A 214 13.89 3.42 35.91
N LEU A 215 12.90 3.15 35.05
CA LEU A 215 12.09 4.17 34.39
C LEU A 215 11.14 4.89 35.37
N LEU A 216 10.63 4.17 36.38
CA LEU A 216 9.74 4.75 37.39
C LEU A 216 10.51 5.63 38.38
N LEU A 217 11.76 5.28 38.70
CA LEU A 217 12.65 6.11 39.52
C LEU A 217 13.07 7.40 38.81
N PHE A 218 13.29 7.37 37.49
CA PHE A 218 13.57 8.58 36.70
C PHE A 218 12.37 9.52 36.62
N LEU A 219 11.15 8.99 36.49
CA LEU A 219 9.92 9.78 36.44
C LEU A 219 9.64 10.50 37.78
N VAL A 220 9.92 9.85 38.92
CA VAL A 220 9.76 10.48 40.24
C VAL A 220 10.76 11.63 40.44
N VAL A 221 12.01 11.49 39.97
CA VAL A 221 13.00 12.58 40.05
C VAL A 221 12.63 13.75 39.13
N ALA A 222 12.10 13.47 37.94
CA ALA A 222 11.65 14.52 37.01
C ALA A 222 10.45 15.32 37.56
N VAL A 223 9.48 14.64 38.20
CA VAL A 223 8.30 15.30 38.79
C VAL A 223 8.67 16.14 40.01
N VAL A 224 9.62 15.69 40.84
CA VAL A 224 10.12 16.47 41.98
C VAL A 224 10.95 17.67 41.51
N GLY A 225 11.66 17.55 40.37
CA GLY A 225 12.42 18.65 39.76
C GLY A 225 11.54 19.75 39.15
N TRP A 226 10.38 19.39 38.58
CA TRP A 226 9.49 20.36 37.93
C TRP A 226 8.69 21.23 38.88
N LYS A 227 8.48 20.81 40.14
CA LYS A 227 7.70 21.60 41.11
C LYS A 227 8.44 22.82 41.67
N LYS A 228 9.63 23.16 41.17
CA LYS A 228 10.46 24.26 41.67
C LYS A 228 10.68 25.41 40.70
N ASN A 229 9.99 25.43 39.55
CA ASN A 229 10.19 26.48 38.55
C ASN A 229 8.87 26.98 37.95
N GLU A 230 8.00 27.54 38.80
CA GLU A 230 6.97 28.48 38.37
C GLU A 230 7.41 29.88 38.79
N ASN A 231 7.72 30.73 37.82
CA ASN A 231 7.51 32.16 37.89
C ASN A 231 7.66 32.76 36.49
N VAL A 232 6.78 33.72 36.18
CA VAL A 232 6.94 34.77 35.15
C VAL A 232 6.46 34.40 33.73
N LEU A 233 5.18 34.63 33.41
CA LEU A 233 4.71 35.85 32.71
C LEU A 233 3.21 35.79 32.38
N ASN A 234 2.52 36.80 32.90
CA ASN A 234 1.19 37.24 32.52
C ASN A 234 1.36 38.35 31.45
N LYS A 235 0.58 38.33 30.36
CA LYS A 235 -0.06 39.55 29.85
C LYS A 235 -1.09 39.28 28.76
N ASN A 236 -2.22 39.93 28.96
CA ASN A 236 -3.34 40.11 28.06
C ASN A 236 -3.00 40.95 26.82
N ASP A 237 -3.94 40.86 25.89
CA ASP A 237 -4.44 41.85 24.91
C ASP A 237 -4.20 41.42 23.47
N VAL A 238 -5.28 41.23 22.72
CA VAL A 238 -5.81 42.24 21.80
C VAL A 238 -7.16 41.71 21.29
N ASP A 239 -8.20 42.45 21.66
CA ASP A 239 -9.55 42.37 21.12
C ASP A 239 -9.61 42.74 19.62
N GLU A 240 -10.82 42.50 19.09
CA GLU A 240 -11.55 43.39 18.18
C GLU A 240 -11.69 43.04 16.68
N LEU A 241 -12.97 42.78 16.37
CA LEU A 241 -13.74 43.22 15.20
C LEU A 241 -13.58 42.41 13.89
N VAL A 242 -14.69 41.83 13.43
CA VAL A 242 -15.60 42.51 12.48
C VAL A 242 -16.87 41.67 12.32
N ASP A 243 -17.94 42.26 12.85
CA ASP A 243 -19.34 42.03 12.55
C ASP A 243 -19.66 42.49 11.10
N LEU A 244 -20.83 42.13 10.56
CA LEU A 244 -21.33 42.45 9.20
C LEU A 244 -20.88 41.54 8.04
N GLY A 245 -21.47 40.35 7.97
CA GLY A 245 -21.59 39.60 6.70
C GLY A 245 -22.94 38.90 6.52
N ASN A 246 -23.83 38.98 7.49
CA ASN A 246 -25.11 38.29 7.46
C ASN A 246 -26.24 39.30 7.41
N ARG A 247 -26.58 39.74 6.19
CA ARG A 247 -27.96 40.09 5.83
C ARG A 247 -28.15 40.27 4.31
N ILE A 248 -29.03 39.41 3.79
CA ILE A 248 -29.99 39.59 2.68
C ILE A 248 -29.52 39.11 1.29
N PHE A 249 -30.45 38.39 0.62
CA PHE A 249 -30.49 37.87 -0.77
C PHE A 249 -29.79 36.50 -0.98
N ASP A 250 -30.44 35.43 -1.44
CA ASP A 250 -31.77 35.31 -2.04
C ASP A 250 -32.31 33.88 -1.97
N GLN A 251 -33.62 33.78 -1.71
CA GLN A 251 -34.44 32.61 -2.01
C GLN A 251 -34.67 32.57 -3.52
N SER A 252 -34.47 31.42 -4.16
CA SER A 252 -35.45 30.97 -5.17
C SER A 252 -35.21 29.51 -5.58
N VAL A 253 -36.32 28.85 -5.90
CA VAL A 253 -36.45 27.58 -6.62
C VAL A 253 -36.15 26.35 -5.73
N SER A 254 -37.07 25.41 -5.45
CA SER A 254 -38.21 24.91 -6.22
C SER A 254 -39.21 24.23 -5.28
N THR A 255 -40.49 24.56 -5.46
CA THR A 255 -41.63 23.76 -4.98
C THR A 255 -42.18 23.03 -6.20
N GLU A 256 -42.00 21.70 -6.29
CA GLU A 256 -42.97 20.75 -6.84
C GLU A 256 -42.41 19.32 -6.72
N TYR A 257 -43.31 18.34 -6.69
CA TYR A 257 -43.13 16.91 -6.41
C TYR A 257 -43.29 16.47 -4.94
N THR A 258 -44.49 16.71 -4.42
CA THR A 258 -45.15 15.77 -3.50
C THR A 258 -46.21 15.00 -4.28
N LEU A 259 -46.02 13.69 -4.53
CA LEU A 259 -47.07 12.66 -4.68
C LEU A 259 -46.51 11.36 -5.26
N LYS A 260 -45.97 10.47 -4.40
CA LYS A 260 -46.14 9.01 -4.54
C LYS A 260 -45.64 8.24 -3.29
N THR A 261 -46.20 8.54 -2.12
CA THR A 261 -46.01 7.64 -0.97
C THR A 261 -47.22 7.63 -0.07
N GLN A 262 -48.38 7.23 -0.59
CA GLN A 262 -49.53 6.87 0.23
C GLN A 262 -50.52 6.00 -0.56
N ALA A 263 -50.10 4.77 -0.86
CA ALA A 263 -50.99 3.64 -1.10
C ALA A 263 -50.14 2.36 -1.10
N LEU A 264 -50.05 1.70 0.04
CA LEU A 264 -49.84 0.26 0.26
C LEU A 264 -49.35 0.04 1.69
N SER A 265 -50.20 0.38 2.66
CA SER A 265 -50.23 -0.33 3.93
C SER A 265 -51.54 -1.09 3.93
N GLN A 266 -51.49 -2.36 3.55
CA GLN A 266 -52.31 -3.45 4.09
C GLN A 266 -52.01 -4.77 3.36
N ARG A 267 -51.45 -5.71 4.14
CA ARG A 267 -51.25 -7.15 3.89
C ARG A 267 -50.21 -7.59 2.85
N GLY A 268 -49.32 -8.47 3.30
CA GLY A 268 -48.54 -9.40 2.47
C GLY A 268 -47.06 -9.11 2.51
N ASP A 269 -46.28 -10.07 3.04
CA ASP A 269 -44.84 -10.25 2.95
C ASP A 269 -43.95 -8.99 2.84
N VAL A 270 -43.23 -8.70 3.92
CA VAL A 270 -41.96 -7.99 3.81
C VAL A 270 -41.06 -8.85 2.94
N SER A 271 -40.92 -8.48 1.66
CA SER A 271 -40.04 -9.15 0.70
C SER A 271 -38.66 -9.36 1.33
N GLU A 272 -38.05 -10.52 1.11
CA GLU A 272 -36.67 -10.79 1.53
C GLU A 272 -35.71 -9.69 1.04
N GLU A 273 -36.00 -9.07 -0.11
CA GLU A 273 -35.29 -7.91 -0.66
C GLU A 273 -35.22 -6.71 0.29
N GLN A 274 -36.30 -6.32 0.97
CA GLN A 274 -36.26 -5.17 1.91
C GLN A 274 -35.48 -5.47 3.20
N ARG A 275 -35.45 -6.73 3.65
CA ARG A 275 -34.61 -7.15 4.78
C ARG A 275 -33.14 -7.22 4.38
N PHE A 276 -32.82 -7.71 3.17
CA PHE A 276 -31.47 -7.74 2.63
C PHE A 276 -30.92 -6.32 2.40
N ALA A 277 -31.73 -5.39 1.90
CA ALA A 277 -31.33 -3.99 1.69
C ALA A 277 -30.98 -3.29 3.02
N SER A 278 -31.75 -3.55 4.09
CA SER A 278 -31.51 -2.97 5.42
C SER A 278 -30.20 -3.47 6.07
N GLN A 279 -29.75 -4.69 5.73
CA GLN A 279 -28.52 -5.28 6.27
C GLN A 279 -27.25 -4.87 5.52
N ARG A 280 -27.38 -4.31 4.31
CA ARG A 280 -26.27 -3.89 3.44
C ARG A 280 -25.92 -2.41 3.56
N LEU A 281 -26.53 -1.71 4.52
CA LEU A 281 -26.36 -0.27 4.67
C LEU A 281 -24.91 0.09 5.03
N LEU A 282 -24.35 1.00 4.24
CA LEU A 282 -23.08 1.63 4.51
C LEU A 282 -23.35 2.96 5.23
N ILE A 283 -22.61 3.25 6.29
CA ILE A 283 -22.75 4.48 7.08
C ILE A 283 -21.46 5.28 6.91
N LEU A 284 -21.59 6.54 6.51
CA LEU A 284 -20.50 7.51 6.53
C LEU A 284 -20.69 8.47 7.70
N SER A 285 -19.61 8.71 8.44
CA SER A 285 -19.54 9.71 9.49
C SER A 285 -18.34 10.62 9.29
N SER A 286 -18.46 11.86 9.75
CA SER A 286 -17.39 12.85 9.75
C SER A 286 -17.10 13.35 11.16
N ARG A 287 -15.88 13.84 11.38
CA ARG A 287 -15.51 14.65 12.55
C ARG A 287 -14.99 15.99 12.07
N VAL A 288 -15.73 17.06 12.33
CA VAL A 288 -15.36 18.42 11.92
C VAL A 288 -15.12 19.26 13.16
N SER A 289 -13.91 19.81 13.30
CA SER A 289 -13.58 20.67 14.44
C SER A 289 -14.12 22.09 14.24
N GLY A 290 -14.53 22.72 15.33
CA GLY A 290 -14.80 24.16 15.33
C GLY A 290 -13.53 25.02 15.13
N HIS A 291 -12.34 24.45 15.37
CA HIS A 291 -11.07 25.17 15.30
C HIS A 291 -10.02 24.38 14.51
N PRO A 292 -9.23 25.03 13.63
CA PRO A 292 -8.15 24.37 12.90
C PRO A 292 -7.18 23.65 13.85
N GLY A 293 -6.86 22.39 13.57
CA GLY A 293 -5.86 21.60 14.29
C GLY A 293 -6.31 21.01 15.64
N LYS A 294 -7.51 21.33 16.14
CA LYS A 294 -8.03 20.76 17.40
C LYS A 294 -8.97 19.59 17.11
N CYS A 295 -8.40 18.42 16.84
CA CYS A 295 -9.16 17.21 16.49
C CYS A 295 -9.42 16.26 17.66
N GLU A 296 -8.95 16.62 18.86
CA GLU A 296 -9.20 15.89 20.10
C GLU A 296 -10.65 16.14 20.54
N ASP A 297 -11.36 15.06 20.92
CA ASP A 297 -12.73 15.08 21.46
C ASP A 297 -13.84 15.68 20.57
N VAL A 298 -13.63 15.73 19.26
CA VAL A 298 -14.68 16.14 18.31
C VAL A 298 -15.72 15.01 18.14
N PRO A 299 -17.02 15.28 18.37
CA PRO A 299 -18.06 14.27 18.19
C PRO A 299 -18.18 13.86 16.73
N GLU A 300 -18.51 12.59 16.53
CA GLU A 300 -18.73 12.01 15.22
C GLU A 300 -20.16 12.28 14.76
N GLN A 301 -20.31 12.91 13.60
CA GLN A 301 -21.59 13.22 12.98
C GLN A 301 -21.83 12.28 11.80
N ARG A 302 -22.96 11.58 11.80
CA ARG A 302 -23.40 10.76 10.67
C ARG A 302 -23.82 11.65 9.50
N LEU A 303 -23.37 11.30 8.30
CA LEU A 303 -23.78 11.93 7.06
C LEU A 303 -24.97 11.17 6.46
N GLU A 304 -25.92 11.91 5.91
CA GLU A 304 -27.09 11.35 5.25
C GLU A 304 -26.80 11.11 3.76
N LEU A 305 -27.51 10.15 3.19
CA LEU A 305 -27.58 9.94 1.75
C LEU A 305 -28.49 11.04 1.17
N VAL A 306 -27.96 11.83 0.24
CA VAL A 306 -28.70 12.88 -0.48
C VAL A 306 -29.52 12.26 -1.61
N ASP A 307 -29.00 11.18 -2.20
CA ASP A 307 -29.70 10.30 -3.13
C ASP A 307 -29.32 8.83 -2.84
N ASP A 308 -29.75 7.90 -3.69
CA ASP A 308 -29.54 6.45 -3.46
C ASP A 308 -28.07 6.03 -3.33
N ARG A 309 -27.11 6.83 -3.85
CA ARG A 309 -25.68 6.47 -3.89
C ARG A 309 -24.75 7.58 -3.40
N TRP A 310 -25.19 8.81 -3.21
CA TRP A 310 -24.35 9.94 -2.79
C TRP A 310 -24.60 10.35 -1.35
N PHE A 311 -23.51 10.43 -0.57
CA PHE A 311 -23.55 11.04 0.76
C PHE A 311 -23.43 12.56 0.67
N GLN A 312 -24.01 13.24 1.68
CA GLN A 312 -23.87 14.67 1.87
C GLN A 312 -22.40 15.08 1.85
N SER A 313 -22.07 16.09 1.05
CA SER A 313 -20.70 16.59 0.95
C SER A 313 -20.23 17.23 2.25
N VAL A 314 -18.93 17.11 2.54
CA VAL A 314 -18.30 17.72 3.73
C VAL A 314 -17.19 18.67 3.33
N SER A 315 -17.08 19.81 4.00
CA SER A 315 -15.95 20.72 3.80
C SER A 315 -14.67 20.12 4.36
N LEU A 316 -13.57 20.23 3.63
CA LEU A 316 -12.23 19.90 4.07
C LEU A 316 -11.75 20.82 5.19
N LYS A 317 -12.29 22.04 5.27
CA LYS A 317 -11.93 23.00 6.31
C LYS A 317 -12.29 22.42 7.68
N ASN A 318 -11.27 22.24 8.51
CA ASN A 318 -11.36 21.66 9.86
C ASN A 318 -11.86 20.20 9.91
N LEU A 319 -11.89 19.49 8.78
CA LEU A 319 -12.20 18.07 8.77
C LEU A 319 -11.06 17.29 9.43
N CYS A 320 -11.38 16.53 10.45
CA CYS A 320 -10.43 15.73 11.21
C CYS A 320 -10.41 14.27 10.75
N ALA A 321 -11.56 13.70 10.40
CA ALA A 321 -11.67 12.32 9.97
C ALA A 321 -12.97 12.04 9.20
N LEU A 322 -12.91 11.03 8.32
CA LEU A 322 -14.05 10.40 7.67
C LEU A 322 -14.01 8.91 7.97
N HIS A 323 -15.08 8.39 8.55
CA HIS A 323 -15.21 7.01 8.97
C HIS A 323 -16.38 6.36 8.23
N TRP A 324 -16.11 5.22 7.62
CA TRP A 324 -17.08 4.35 7.01
C TRP A 324 -17.36 3.15 7.92
N ARG A 325 -18.62 2.77 8.06
CA ARG A 325 -19.06 1.63 8.85
C ARG A 325 -20.04 0.80 8.07
N SER A 326 -19.88 -0.52 8.14
CA SER A 326 -20.82 -1.49 7.60
C SER A 326 -20.83 -2.70 8.51
N ASP A 327 -22.02 -3.23 8.78
CA ASP A 327 -22.18 -4.43 9.60
C ASP A 327 -22.01 -5.72 8.76
N SER A 328 -22.07 -5.61 7.43
CA SER A 328 -22.07 -6.75 6.51
C SER A 328 -20.95 -6.74 5.48
N ALA A 329 -20.37 -5.58 5.15
CA ALA A 329 -19.26 -5.52 4.20
C ALA A 329 -18.02 -6.20 4.81
N LYS A 330 -17.45 -7.17 4.09
CA LYS A 330 -16.20 -7.83 4.49
C LYS A 330 -14.98 -6.98 4.14
N THR A 331 -15.06 -6.29 3.01
CA THR A 331 -14.02 -5.40 2.49
C THR A 331 -14.66 -4.10 2.00
N LEU A 332 -13.98 -2.97 2.22
CA LEU A 332 -14.25 -1.73 1.52
C LEU A 332 -13.08 -1.43 0.60
N LEU A 333 -13.37 -0.89 -0.58
CA LEU A 333 -12.40 -0.32 -1.51
C LEU A 333 -12.77 1.15 -1.70
N ALA A 334 -11.79 2.03 -1.85
CA ALA A 334 -12.04 3.42 -2.19
C ALA A 334 -11.20 3.82 -3.39
N LEU A 335 -11.76 4.65 -4.26
CA LEU A 335 -11.09 5.20 -5.43
C LEU A 335 -11.41 6.68 -5.59
N SER A 336 -10.44 7.46 -6.04
CA SER A 336 -10.63 8.84 -6.48
C SER A 336 -11.20 8.84 -7.90
N LEU A 337 -12.31 9.55 -8.10
CA LEU A 337 -12.90 9.76 -9.43
C LEU A 337 -12.23 10.93 -10.16
N ASP A 338 -11.64 11.87 -9.42
CA ASP A 338 -10.91 13.02 -9.99
C ASP A 338 -9.47 12.70 -10.42
N ARG A 339 -8.83 11.69 -9.83
CA ARG A 339 -7.44 11.27 -10.13
C ARG A 339 -7.33 9.83 -10.63
N LEU A 340 -8.44 9.12 -10.73
CA LEU A 340 -8.49 7.73 -11.20
C LEU A 340 -7.51 6.79 -10.49
N GLY A 341 -7.39 6.94 -9.18
CA GLY A 341 -6.46 6.16 -8.35
C GLY A 341 -7.13 5.51 -7.15
N MET A 342 -6.62 4.36 -6.73
CA MET A 342 -7.04 3.71 -5.49
C MET A 342 -6.66 4.54 -4.26
N ILE A 343 -7.59 4.68 -3.31
CA ILE A 343 -7.36 5.32 -2.02
C ILE A 343 -7.16 4.22 -0.97
N GLN A 344 -6.00 4.25 -0.30
CA GLN A 344 -5.71 3.31 0.78
C GLN A 344 -6.55 3.64 2.02
N ILE A 345 -7.60 2.85 2.26
CA ILE A 345 -8.41 2.98 3.47
C ILE A 345 -7.79 2.20 4.62
N ILE A 346 -7.90 2.73 5.84
CA ILE A 346 -7.32 2.14 7.04
C ILE A 346 -8.42 1.41 7.79
N LYS A 347 -8.32 0.08 7.89
CA LYS A 347 -9.26 -0.70 8.72
C LYS A 347 -9.01 -0.41 10.20
N THR A 348 -10.07 -0.09 10.92
CA THR A 348 -10.08 0.16 12.37
C THR A 348 -10.95 -0.89 13.06
N GLY A 349 -10.88 -0.99 14.39
CA GLY A 349 -11.71 -1.93 15.15
C GLY A 349 -13.23 -1.72 15.00
N SER A 350 -13.67 -0.58 14.45
CA SER A 350 -15.09 -0.23 14.36
C SER A 350 -15.55 0.21 12.97
N GLY A 351 -14.73 -0.01 11.93
CA GLY A 351 -15.02 0.44 10.56
C GLY A 351 -13.75 0.75 9.79
N TRP A 352 -13.82 1.64 8.80
CA TRP A 352 -12.70 2.04 7.94
C TRP A 352 -12.54 3.55 7.95
N LYS A 353 -11.31 4.02 8.03
CA LYS A 353 -10.96 5.43 7.97
C LYS A 353 -10.42 5.76 6.58
N ILE A 354 -10.99 6.77 5.93
CA ILE A 354 -10.42 7.34 4.70
C ILE A 354 -9.36 8.39 5.09
N PRO A 355 -8.14 8.31 4.54
CA PRO A 355 -7.14 9.35 4.74
C PRO A 355 -7.60 10.65 4.07
N LEU A 356 -7.35 11.77 4.73
CA LEU A 356 -7.63 13.08 4.14
C LEU A 356 -6.62 13.37 3.02
N PRO A 357 -7.04 14.01 1.92
CA PRO A 357 -6.14 14.37 0.84
C PRO A 357 -5.06 15.34 1.35
N LEU A 358 -3.81 15.10 0.96
CA LEU A 358 -2.69 15.99 1.27
C LEU A 358 -2.88 17.36 0.60
N GLU A 359 -3.39 17.36 -0.63
CA GLU A 359 -3.73 18.56 -1.38
C GLU A 359 -5.21 18.91 -1.20
N GLN A 360 -5.48 19.83 -0.26
CA GLN A 360 -6.83 20.34 0.04
C GLN A 360 -7.21 21.57 -0.82
N GLY A 361 -6.45 21.83 -1.89
CA GLY A 361 -6.63 23.00 -2.75
C GLY A 361 -7.80 22.89 -3.73
N ASN A 362 -8.44 21.72 -3.87
CA ASN A 362 -9.55 21.48 -4.79
C ASN A 362 -10.58 20.56 -4.14
N ASP A 363 -11.81 20.61 -4.64
CA ASP A 363 -12.83 19.61 -4.32
C ASP A 363 -12.32 18.22 -4.70
N ARG A 364 -12.62 17.21 -3.87
CA ARG A 364 -12.27 15.81 -4.13
C ARG A 364 -13.52 14.99 -4.27
N VAL A 365 -13.58 14.19 -5.32
CA VAL A 365 -14.69 13.30 -5.60
C VAL A 365 -14.16 11.89 -5.55
N TYR A 366 -14.75 11.05 -4.70
CA TYR A 366 -14.33 9.67 -4.56
C TYR A 366 -15.53 8.74 -4.42
N ALA A 367 -15.31 7.47 -4.74
CA ALA A 367 -16.28 6.41 -4.56
C ALA A 367 -15.75 5.37 -3.57
N VAL A 368 -16.67 4.74 -2.84
CA VAL A 368 -16.41 3.62 -1.94
C VAL A 368 -17.26 2.44 -2.36
N ILE A 369 -16.61 1.31 -2.56
CA ILE A 369 -17.23 0.05 -2.97
C ILE A 369 -17.22 -0.89 -1.77
N ALA A 370 -18.39 -1.27 -1.30
CA ALA A 370 -18.56 -2.30 -0.29
C ALA A 370 -18.66 -3.66 -0.97
N VAL A 371 -17.84 -4.61 -0.49
CA VAL A 371 -17.81 -5.99 -0.98
C VAL A 371 -18.26 -6.92 0.13
N TYR A 372 -19.33 -7.68 -0.12
CA TYR A 372 -20.00 -8.51 0.90
C TYR A 372 -19.48 -9.95 0.94
N ASP A 373 -18.75 -10.38 -0.09
CA ASP A 373 -18.09 -11.68 -0.16
C ASP A 373 -16.58 -11.60 0.17
N SER A 374 -15.88 -12.74 0.14
CA SER A 374 -14.44 -12.81 0.41
C SER A 374 -13.56 -12.44 -0.80
N SER A 375 -14.15 -11.94 -1.88
CA SER A 375 -13.47 -11.68 -3.15
C SER A 375 -12.93 -10.25 -3.30
N GLY A 376 -12.98 -9.44 -2.24
CA GLY A 376 -12.57 -8.02 -2.27
C GLY A 376 -11.20 -7.78 -2.91
N TRP A 377 -10.23 -8.66 -2.71
CA TRP A 377 -8.90 -8.56 -3.34
C TRP A 377 -8.93 -8.82 -4.87
N LYS A 378 -9.78 -9.73 -5.36
CA LYS A 378 -9.95 -10.00 -6.79
C LYS A 378 -10.58 -8.81 -7.48
N LEU A 379 -11.59 -8.20 -6.85
CA LEU A 379 -12.21 -6.98 -7.33
C LEU A 379 -11.21 -5.83 -7.34
N ALA A 380 -10.43 -5.64 -6.26
CA ALA A 380 -9.40 -4.61 -6.20
C ALA A 380 -8.41 -4.70 -7.36
N ASN A 381 -7.91 -5.91 -7.68
CA ASN A 381 -6.99 -6.12 -8.82
C ASN A 381 -7.63 -5.80 -10.17
N LYS A 382 -8.91 -6.13 -10.37
CA LYS A 382 -9.63 -5.80 -11.61
C LYS A 382 -9.89 -4.30 -11.72
N LEU A 383 -10.26 -3.68 -10.60
CA LEU A 383 -10.53 -2.25 -10.52
C LEU A 383 -9.26 -1.44 -10.80
N ASP A 384 -8.12 -1.83 -10.22
CA ASP A 384 -6.82 -1.20 -10.46
C ASP A 384 -6.45 -1.20 -11.96
N ARG A 385 -6.63 -2.34 -12.63
CA ARG A 385 -6.44 -2.45 -14.09
C ARG A 385 -7.43 -1.60 -14.89
N GLN A 386 -8.68 -1.48 -14.42
CA GLN A 386 -9.70 -0.69 -15.08
C GLN A 386 -9.43 0.81 -14.95
N LEU A 387 -8.97 1.25 -13.78
CA LEU A 387 -8.56 2.64 -13.53
C LEU A 387 -7.44 3.07 -14.49
N LEU A 388 -6.41 2.23 -14.65
CA LEU A 388 -5.32 2.48 -15.61
C LEU A 388 -5.83 2.59 -17.06
N ARG A 389 -6.86 1.82 -17.44
CA ARG A 389 -7.47 1.92 -18.77
C ARG A 389 -8.20 3.25 -18.95
N TRP A 390 -9.04 3.63 -17.99
CA TRP A 390 -9.74 4.91 -18.05
C TRP A 390 -8.79 6.10 -18.04
N GLU A 391 -7.70 6.02 -17.28
CA GLU A 391 -6.65 7.04 -17.28
C GLU A 391 -5.97 7.15 -18.65
N PHE A 392 -5.62 6.01 -19.28
CA PHE A 392 -4.99 5.99 -20.61
C PHE A 392 -5.91 6.51 -21.71
N GLU A 393 -7.21 6.30 -21.59
CA GLU A 393 -8.21 6.80 -22.54
C GLU A 393 -8.52 8.30 -22.37
N GLU A 394 -7.97 8.95 -21.33
CA GLU A 394 -8.22 10.35 -20.97
C GLU A 394 -9.73 10.65 -20.78
N VAL A 395 -10.51 9.65 -20.35
CA VAL A 395 -11.96 9.77 -20.15
C VAL A 395 -12.26 10.22 -18.72
N ALA A 396 -13.11 11.24 -18.58
CA ALA A 396 -13.64 11.61 -17.27
C ALA A 396 -14.57 10.49 -16.75
N VAL A 397 -14.24 9.89 -15.61
CA VAL A 397 -15.00 8.79 -15.02
C VAL A 397 -15.95 9.31 -13.94
N SER A 398 -17.23 9.02 -14.10
CA SER A 398 -18.28 9.30 -13.13
C SER A 398 -18.59 8.08 -12.24
N LEU A 399 -19.40 8.29 -11.19
CA LEU A 399 -19.87 7.19 -10.34
C LEU A 399 -20.70 6.16 -11.12
N ASP A 400 -21.43 6.60 -12.14
CA ASP A 400 -22.26 5.73 -12.98
C ASP A 400 -21.42 4.83 -13.88
N ASP A 401 -20.30 5.32 -14.41
CA ASP A 401 -19.36 4.51 -15.19
C ASP A 401 -18.78 3.37 -14.34
N VAL A 402 -18.40 3.67 -13.10
CA VAL A 402 -17.92 2.66 -12.15
C VAL A 402 -19.03 1.67 -11.77
N THR A 403 -20.25 2.16 -11.60
CA THR A 403 -21.41 1.30 -11.30
C THR A 403 -21.69 0.33 -12.45
N LEU A 404 -21.76 0.82 -13.68
CA LEU A 404 -21.97 0.00 -14.87
C LEU A 404 -20.86 -1.03 -15.04
N TRP A 405 -19.62 -0.65 -14.75
CA TRP A 405 -18.50 -1.60 -14.77
C TRP A 405 -18.63 -2.68 -13.69
N LEU A 406 -19.07 -2.32 -12.48
CA LEU A 406 -19.30 -3.24 -11.35
C LEU A 406 -20.44 -4.22 -11.60
N GLU A 407 -21.54 -3.78 -12.22
CA GLU A 407 -22.68 -4.64 -12.60
C GLU A 407 -22.27 -5.77 -13.54
N ASN A 408 -21.22 -5.55 -14.34
CA ASN A 408 -20.63 -6.55 -15.23
C ASN A 408 -19.59 -7.46 -14.52
N GLN A 409 -19.37 -7.30 -13.22
CA GLN A 409 -18.48 -8.15 -12.45
C GLN A 409 -19.23 -9.21 -11.65
N PRO A 410 -18.64 -10.42 -11.46
CA PRO A 410 -19.29 -11.50 -10.71
C PRO A 410 -19.09 -11.35 -9.19
N PHE A 411 -19.26 -10.15 -8.64
CA PHE A 411 -19.02 -9.85 -7.23
C PHE A 411 -20.25 -9.22 -6.57
N ASP A 412 -20.55 -9.64 -5.35
CA ASP A 412 -21.64 -9.03 -4.56
C ASP A 412 -21.18 -7.72 -3.94
N THR A 413 -21.57 -6.60 -4.56
CA THR A 413 -21.06 -5.27 -4.22
C THR A 413 -22.14 -4.20 -4.15
N SER A 414 -21.83 -3.11 -3.46
CA SER A 414 -22.54 -1.84 -3.58
C SER A 414 -21.52 -0.70 -3.65
N ILE A 415 -21.91 0.42 -4.26
CA ILE A 415 -21.02 1.57 -4.47
C ILE A 415 -21.71 2.86 -4.04
N TYR A 416 -20.93 3.73 -3.40
CA TYR A 416 -21.39 5.03 -2.93
C TYR A 416 -20.38 6.13 -3.27
N GLY A 417 -20.86 7.30 -3.67
CA GLY A 417 -20.07 8.50 -3.92
C GLY A 417 -20.04 9.43 -2.70
N HIS A 418 -18.96 10.20 -2.58
CA HIS A 418 -18.88 11.30 -1.64
C HIS A 418 -17.99 12.43 -2.19
N VAL A 419 -18.33 13.66 -1.82
CA VAL A 419 -17.60 14.86 -2.23
C VAL A 419 -17.03 15.58 -1.02
N LEU A 420 -15.73 15.85 -1.06
CA LEU A 420 -15.05 16.74 -0.12
C LEU A 420 -14.89 18.11 -0.77
N ARG A 421 -15.56 19.12 -0.21
CA ARG A 421 -15.53 20.50 -0.70
C ARG A 421 -14.37 21.27 -0.09
N ARG A 422 -13.71 22.12 -0.87
CA ARG A 422 -12.69 23.04 -0.33
C ARG A 422 -13.26 24.02 0.70
#